data_AF-A0A8X7Q0B3-F1
#
_entry.id   AF-A0A8X7Q0B3-F1
#
_cell.length_a   1.000
_cell.length_b   1.000
_cell.length_c   1.000
_cell.angle_alpha   90.00
_cell.angle_beta   90.00
_cell.angle_gamma   90.00
#
_symmetry.space_group_name_H-M   'P 1'
#
loop_
_entity.id
_entity.type
_entity.pdbx_description
1 polymer ?
#
loop_
_entity_poly.entity_id
_entity_poly.type
_entity_poly.pdbx_seq_one_letter_code
_entity_poly.pdbx_strand_id
1 'polypeptide(L)'
;MISPSMDFTRAMPSEFLGLFNTSNNGNSTNRILAVEFDTVKSNEFLDVDGNHVGIDLNGLVSVESAPAAFFSNRQNKNISLKLSSEDPIRDWIEYSGEDMLLNVTLAPLDISKPKFPLLSRKMNLHNI
;
A
#
# COMPACT_ATOMS: atom_id res chain seq x y z
N MET A 1 -4.29 -6.43 -3.62
CA MET A 1 -5.47 -6.36 -2.73
C MET A 1 -5.93 -7.76 -2.35
N ILE A 2 -6.60 -7.90 -1.21
CA ILE A 2 -7.27 -9.11 -0.71
C ILE A 2 -8.72 -8.73 -0.38
N SER A 3 -9.68 -9.48 -0.89
CA SER A 3 -11.11 -9.30 -0.62
C SER A 3 -11.84 -10.65 -0.70
N PRO A 4 -12.90 -10.88 0.09
CA PRO A 4 -13.73 -12.08 -0.03
C PRO A 4 -14.63 -12.06 -1.27
N SER A 5 -14.73 -10.93 -1.98
CA SER A 5 -15.56 -10.76 -3.17
C SER A 5 -14.74 -10.18 -4.33
N MET A 6 -15.16 -10.50 -5.56
CA MET A 6 -14.69 -9.86 -6.78
C MET A 6 -15.73 -8.87 -7.36
N ASP A 7 -16.80 -8.58 -6.61
CA ASP A 7 -17.82 -7.60 -7.01
C ASP A 7 -17.35 -6.16 -6.73
N PHE A 8 -16.92 -5.49 -7.80
CA PHE A 8 -16.56 -4.07 -7.81
C PHE A 8 -17.54 -3.22 -8.62
N THR A 9 -18.75 -3.70 -8.87
CA THR A 9 -19.74 -2.99 -9.73
C THR A 9 -20.10 -1.60 -9.22
N ARG A 10 -19.94 -1.35 -7.92
CA ARG A 10 -20.19 -0.05 -7.27
C ARG A 10 -18.92 0.75 -6.98
N ALA A 11 -17.76 0.28 -7.38
CA ALA A 11 -16.51 0.99 -7.13
C ALA A 11 -16.35 2.16 -8.10
N MET A 12 -15.79 3.26 -7.61
CA MET A 12 -15.52 4.46 -8.39
C MET A 12 -14.05 4.48 -8.85
N PRO A 13 -13.76 5.05 -10.04
CA PRO A 13 -12.40 5.18 -10.53
C PRO A 13 -11.64 6.33 -9.82
N SER A 14 -10.48 6.70 -10.36
CA SER A 14 -9.69 7.86 -9.91
C SER A 14 -9.23 7.69 -8.46
N GLU A 15 -9.53 8.64 -7.60
CA GLU A 15 -9.11 8.68 -6.20
C GLU A 15 -9.65 7.50 -5.37
N PHE A 16 -10.70 6.81 -5.84
CA PHE A 16 -11.25 5.63 -5.19
C PHE A 16 -10.58 4.30 -5.58
N LEU A 17 -9.56 4.35 -6.46
CA LEU A 17 -8.74 3.23 -6.91
C LEU A 17 -9.51 2.04 -7.51
N GLY A 18 -10.79 2.23 -7.86
CA GLY A 18 -11.65 1.11 -8.28
C GLY A 18 -12.01 0.15 -7.14
N LEU A 19 -11.85 0.57 -5.88
CA LEU A 19 -12.09 -0.26 -4.69
C LEU A 19 -13.31 0.19 -3.88
N PHE A 20 -13.52 1.50 -3.79
CA PHE A 20 -14.53 2.09 -2.90
C PHE A 20 -15.41 3.10 -3.65
N ASN A 21 -16.36 3.68 -2.94
CA ASN A 21 -17.15 4.83 -3.37
C ASN A 21 -17.46 5.73 -2.17
N THR A 22 -18.08 6.87 -2.44
CA THR A 22 -18.43 7.88 -1.43
C THR A 22 -19.29 7.33 -0.28
N SER A 23 -20.05 6.24 -0.48
CA SER A 23 -20.95 5.67 0.51
C SER A 23 -20.35 4.53 1.34
N ASN A 24 -19.28 3.88 0.87
CA ASN A 24 -18.67 2.74 1.56
C ASN A 24 -17.19 2.95 1.94
N ASN A 25 -16.56 4.06 1.57
CA ASN A 25 -15.19 4.36 1.98
C ASN A 25 -15.05 4.34 3.52
N GLY A 26 -14.25 3.42 4.06
CA GLY A 26 -14.06 3.21 5.50
C GLY A 26 -15.06 2.25 6.16
N ASN A 27 -15.99 1.66 5.41
CA ASN A 27 -16.98 0.73 5.96
C ASN A 27 -16.34 -0.65 6.23
N SER A 28 -16.34 -1.09 7.50
CA SER A 28 -15.75 -2.36 7.93
C SER A 28 -16.36 -3.60 7.25
N THR A 29 -17.56 -3.50 6.69
CA THR A 29 -18.19 -4.59 5.93
C THR A 29 -17.59 -4.79 4.53
N ASN A 30 -16.75 -3.87 4.05
CA ASN A 30 -16.05 -4.02 2.76
C ASN A 30 -15.12 -5.25 2.78
N ARG A 31 -14.46 -5.51 3.91
CA ARG A 31 -13.51 -6.61 4.09
C ARG A 31 -12.39 -6.59 3.04
N ILE A 32 -11.84 -5.40 2.79
CA ILE A 32 -10.80 -5.16 1.81
C ILE A 32 -9.51 -4.75 2.51
N LEU A 33 -8.43 -5.44 2.19
CA LEU A 33 -7.05 -5.02 2.46
C LEU A 33 -6.36 -4.71 1.12
N ALA A 34 -5.81 -3.52 0.96
CA ALA A 34 -4.99 -3.18 -0.20
C ALA A 34 -3.62 -2.65 0.23
N VAL A 35 -2.66 -2.82 -0.67
CA VAL A 35 -1.42 -2.06 -0.67
C VAL A 35 -1.52 -1.18 -1.90
N GLU A 36 -1.56 0.13 -1.69
CA GLU A 36 -1.68 1.12 -2.75
C GLU A 36 -0.30 1.69 -3.11
N PHE A 37 -0.16 2.09 -4.38
CA PHE A 37 1.00 2.77 -4.91
C PHE A 37 0.50 4.05 -5.57
N ASP A 38 0.31 5.10 -4.79
CA ASP A 38 -0.36 6.32 -5.24
C ASP A 38 0.65 7.35 -5.78
N THR A 39 0.27 7.92 -6.92
CA THR A 39 1.05 8.92 -7.67
C THR A 39 0.34 10.28 -7.74
N VAL A 40 -0.78 10.42 -7.06
CA VAL A 40 -1.60 11.63 -7.00
C VAL A 40 -1.85 11.94 -5.52
N LYS A 41 -1.81 13.22 -5.15
CA LYS A 41 -2.10 13.61 -3.76
C LYS A 41 -3.59 13.91 -3.60
N SER A 42 -4.26 13.17 -2.74
CA SER A 42 -5.59 13.44 -2.21
C SER A 42 -5.50 14.00 -0.79
N ASN A 43 -5.83 15.30 -0.63
CA ASN A 43 -5.93 15.88 0.72
C ASN A 43 -7.14 15.32 1.50
N GLU A 44 -8.18 14.84 0.81
CA GLU A 44 -9.37 14.25 1.43
C GLU A 44 -9.04 12.92 2.12
N PHE A 45 -8.09 12.16 1.57
CA PHE A 45 -7.68 10.85 2.10
C PHE A 45 -6.41 10.91 2.95
N LEU A 46 -5.95 12.14 3.25
CA LEU A 46 -4.83 12.43 4.14
C LEU A 46 -3.47 11.91 3.64
N ASP A 47 -3.31 11.86 2.32
CA ASP A 47 -2.08 11.41 1.68
C ASP A 47 -0.87 12.22 2.15
N VAL A 48 0.20 11.49 2.45
CA VAL A 48 1.48 12.09 2.89
C VAL A 48 2.09 12.96 1.79
N ASP A 49 2.06 12.48 0.54
CA ASP A 49 2.46 13.21 -0.67
C ASP A 49 1.82 12.56 -1.92
N GLY A 50 2.15 13.07 -3.11
CA GLY A 50 1.68 12.49 -4.39
C GLY A 50 2.59 11.39 -4.93
N ASN A 51 3.32 10.66 -4.08
CA ASN A 51 4.24 9.59 -4.46
C ASN A 51 4.47 8.68 -3.24
N HIS A 52 3.43 7.98 -2.81
CA HIS A 52 3.47 7.20 -1.57
C HIS A 52 2.99 5.78 -1.76
N VAL A 53 3.34 4.94 -0.78
CA VAL A 53 2.83 3.58 -0.64
C VAL A 53 2.01 3.54 0.63
N GLY A 54 0.85 2.92 0.54
CA GLY A 54 -0.13 2.87 1.62
C GLY A 54 -0.61 1.44 1.89
N ILE A 55 -1.06 1.20 3.12
CA ILE A 55 -1.81 0.01 3.51
C ILE A 55 -3.22 0.47 3.83
N ASP A 56 -4.17 0.06 2.99
CA ASP A 56 -5.58 0.41 3.12
C ASP A 56 -6.36 -0.70 3.77
N LEU A 57 -7.18 -0.33 4.76
CA LEU A 57 -8.12 -1.25 5.39
C LEU A 57 -9.53 -0.67 5.28
N ASN A 58 -10.34 -1.26 4.41
CA ASN A 58 -11.74 -0.92 4.17
C ASN A 58 -12.02 0.51 3.67
N GLY A 59 -11.00 1.33 3.43
CA GLY A 59 -11.10 2.67 2.87
C GLY A 59 -9.72 3.24 2.53
N LEU A 60 -9.72 4.43 1.93
CA LEU A 60 -8.55 5.10 1.33
C LEU A 60 -7.72 5.91 2.32
N VAL A 61 -8.24 6.15 3.53
CA VAL A 61 -7.38 6.69 4.59
C VAL A 61 -6.48 5.54 5.04
N SER A 62 -5.30 5.49 4.44
CA SER A 62 -4.26 4.51 4.69
C SER A 62 -4.01 4.37 6.19
N VAL A 63 -4.04 3.13 6.68
CA VAL A 63 -3.78 2.88 8.10
C VAL A 63 -2.29 3.00 8.43
N GLU A 64 -1.42 2.79 7.44
CA GLU A 64 0.02 2.99 7.49
C GLU A 64 0.49 3.44 6.09
N SER A 65 1.31 4.47 6.00
CA SER A 65 1.80 5.00 4.71
C SER A 65 3.15 5.69 4.85
N ALA A 66 3.89 5.73 3.74
CA ALA A 66 5.14 6.48 3.66
C ALA A 66 5.42 6.92 2.22
N PRO A 67 6.14 8.04 2.02
CA PRO A 67 6.69 8.39 0.71
C PRO A 67 7.46 7.21 0.12
N ALA A 68 7.29 6.98 -1.18
CA ALA A 68 7.90 5.83 -1.84
C ALA A 68 9.43 5.91 -1.78
N ALA A 69 10.01 4.88 -1.18
CA ALA A 69 11.45 4.76 -0.99
C ALA A 69 11.83 3.28 -0.81
N PHE A 70 13.11 2.98 -0.96
CA PHE A 70 13.68 1.69 -0.61
C PHE A 70 14.91 1.84 0.27
N PHE A 71 15.13 0.90 1.18
CA PHE A 71 16.37 0.86 1.94
C PHE A 71 17.51 0.27 1.10
N SER A 72 18.53 1.07 0.81
CA SER A 72 19.72 0.59 0.10
C SER A 72 20.65 -0.14 1.06
N ASN A 73 20.76 -1.46 0.91
CA ASN A 73 21.69 -2.28 1.70
C ASN A 73 23.16 -1.83 1.54
N ARG A 74 23.53 -1.32 0.36
CA ARG A 74 24.89 -0.84 0.06
C ARG A 74 25.18 0.51 0.73
N GLN A 75 24.22 1.42 0.73
CA GLN A 75 24.40 2.78 1.26
C GLN A 75 23.92 2.94 2.70
N ASN A 76 23.27 1.91 3.26
CA ASN A 76 22.69 1.88 4.60
C ASN A 76 21.76 3.09 4.89
N LYS A 77 20.91 3.44 3.91
CA LYS A 77 19.93 4.53 4.01
C LYS A 77 18.75 4.30 3.08
N ASN A 78 17.65 5.00 3.35
CA ASN A 78 16.53 5.07 2.42
C ASN A 78 16.88 5.95 1.21
N ILE A 79 16.50 5.47 0.03
CA ILE A 79 16.61 6.18 -1.24
C ILE A 79 15.20 6.38 -1.77
N SER A 80 14.84 7.63 -2.03
CA SER A 80 13.55 7.99 -2.62
C SER A 80 13.36 7.28 -3.96
N LEU A 81 12.15 6.79 -4.19
CA LEU A 81 11.74 6.09 -5.39
C LEU A 81 10.55 6.84 -5.97
N LYS A 82 10.58 7.11 -7.28
CA LYS A 82 9.46 7.76 -7.96
C LYS A 82 8.57 6.68 -8.58
N LEU A 83 7.37 6.47 -8.06
CA LEU A 83 6.44 5.44 -8.56
C LEU A 83 6.00 5.70 -10.00
N SER A 84 5.91 6.97 -10.38
CA SER A 84 5.64 7.41 -11.75
C SER A 84 6.88 7.42 -12.66
N SER A 85 8.00 6.83 -12.23
CA SER A 85 9.06 6.51 -13.18
C SER A 85 8.58 5.40 -14.10
N GLU A 86 8.88 5.49 -15.40
CA GLU A 86 8.64 4.38 -16.33
C GLU A 86 9.57 3.17 -16.06
N ASP A 87 10.49 3.31 -15.10
CA ASP A 87 11.40 2.27 -14.66
C ASP A 87 10.67 1.16 -13.88
N PRO A 88 10.96 -0.12 -14.17
CA PRO A 88 10.37 -1.23 -13.45
C PRO A 88 10.75 -1.26 -11.97
N ILE A 89 9.74 -1.42 -11.11
CA ILE A 89 9.86 -1.56 -9.66
C ILE A 89 9.44 -2.99 -9.29
N ARG A 90 10.13 -3.58 -8.32
CA ARG A 90 9.73 -4.84 -7.69
C ARG A 90 9.24 -4.56 -6.27
N ASP A 91 8.10 -5.14 -5.94
CA ASP A 91 7.51 -5.12 -4.62
C ASP A 91 7.54 -6.52 -3.97
N TRP A 92 7.59 -6.52 -2.64
CA TRP A 92 7.38 -7.70 -1.81
C TRP A 92 6.35 -7.35 -0.75
N ILE A 93 5.21 -8.03 -0.81
CA ILE A 93 4.14 -7.92 0.16
C ILE A 93 4.08 -9.25 0.91
N GLU A 94 4.50 -9.23 2.18
CA GLU A 94 4.71 -10.45 2.96
C GLU A 94 3.95 -10.38 4.28
N TYR A 95 3.23 -11.45 4.59
CA TYR A 95 2.49 -11.58 5.85
C TYR A 95 3.01 -12.75 6.66
N SER A 96 3.43 -12.50 7.91
CA SER A 96 3.70 -13.53 8.91
C SER A 96 2.43 -13.76 9.74
N GLY A 97 1.84 -14.95 9.65
CA GLY A 97 0.67 -15.32 10.45
C GLY A 97 1.00 -15.54 11.93
N GLU A 98 2.24 -15.93 12.25
CA GLU A 98 2.72 -16.10 13.62
C GLU A 98 2.90 -14.74 14.32
N ASP A 99 3.56 -13.80 13.65
CA ASP A 99 3.80 -12.46 14.18
C ASP A 99 2.63 -11.49 13.96
N MET A 100 1.64 -11.91 13.15
CA MET A 100 0.58 -11.07 12.61
C MET A 100 1.13 -9.79 11.99
N LEU A 101 2.16 -9.90 11.16
CA LEU A 101 2.94 -8.77 10.66
C LEU A 101 2.89 -8.71 9.14
N LEU A 102 2.39 -7.60 8.60
CA LEU A 102 2.43 -7.28 7.17
C LEU A 102 3.63 -6.36 6.90
N ASN A 103 4.51 -6.78 6.00
CA ASN A 103 5.64 -5.99 5.52
C ASN A 103 5.46 -5.68 4.04
N VAL A 104 5.71 -4.42 3.67
CA VAL A 104 5.75 -3.96 2.28
C VAL A 104 7.14 -3.44 2.00
N THR A 105 7.83 -4.06 1.05
CA THR A 105 9.18 -3.66 0.62
C THR A 105 9.14 -3.32 -0.87
N LEU A 106 9.81 -2.26 -1.29
CA LEU A 106 9.99 -1.91 -2.71
C LEU A 106 11.47 -1.80 -3.03
N ALA A 107 11.84 -1.99 -4.31
CA ALA A 107 13.12 -1.57 -4.87
C ALA A 107 13.04 -1.52 -6.41
N PRO A 108 13.96 -0.83 -7.11
CA PRO A 108 14.11 -0.99 -8.55
C PRO A 108 14.37 -2.47 -8.92
N LEU A 109 13.94 -2.90 -10.11
CA LEU A 109 13.91 -4.31 -10.51
C LEU A 109 15.27 -5.03 -10.43
N ASP A 110 16.36 -4.31 -10.68
CA ASP A 110 17.74 -4.80 -10.66
C ASP A 110 18.39 -4.80 -9.26
N ILE A 111 17.69 -4.28 -8.26
CA ILE A 111 18.15 -4.24 -6.87
C ILE A 111 17.62 -5.47 -6.11
N SER A 112 18.53 -6.14 -5.40
CA SER A 112 18.17 -7.21 -4.47
C SER A 112 17.24 -6.69 -3.37
N LYS A 113 16.33 -7.54 -2.87
CA LYS A 113 15.40 -7.18 -1.80
C LYS A 113 16.09 -6.43 -0.64
N PRO A 114 15.62 -5.21 -0.30
CA PRO A 114 16.08 -4.48 0.87
C PRO A 114 15.98 -5.27 2.16
N LYS A 115 16.92 -5.04 3.09
CA LYS A 115 16.91 -5.68 4.42
C LYS A 115 15.75 -5.19 5.29
N PHE A 116 15.37 -3.93 5.13
CA PHE A 116 14.28 -3.31 5.88
C PHE A 116 13.10 -3.01 4.94
N PRO A 117 11.87 -3.34 5.35
CA PRO A 117 10.69 -2.97 4.59
C PRO A 117 10.47 -1.45 4.63
N LEU A 118 9.72 -0.94 3.65
CA LEU A 118 9.24 0.44 3.68
C LEU A 118 8.15 0.59 4.75
N LEU A 119 7.16 -0.29 4.75
CA LEU A 119 6.06 -0.32 5.72
C LEU A 119 6.08 -1.63 6.49
N SER A 120 5.81 -1.55 7.79
CA SER A 120 5.67 -2.72 8.66
C SER A 120 4.53 -2.48 9.64
N ARG A 121 3.48 -3.30 9.57
CA ARG A 121 2.28 -3.11 10.37
C ARG A 121 1.81 -4.42 10.99
N LYS A 122 1.58 -4.39 12.31
CA LYS A 122 0.88 -5.49 13.00
C LYS A 122 -0.60 -5.48 12.63
N MET A 123 -1.08 -6.59 12.08
CA MET A 123 -2.45 -6.74 11.62
C MET A 123 -2.88 -8.22 11.66
N ASN A 124 -4.05 -8.48 12.25
CA ASN A 124 -4.66 -9.79 12.23
C ASN A 124 -5.60 -9.92 11.02
N LEU A 125 -5.24 -10.74 10.03
CA LEU A 125 -6.05 -10.94 8.83
C LEU A 125 -7.30 -11.81 9.05
N HIS A 126 -7.41 -12.53 10.17
CA HIS A 126 -8.53 -13.44 10.41
C HIS A 126 -9.89 -12.74 10.45
N ASN A 127 -9.92 -11.48 10.91
CA ASN A 127 -11.14 -10.70 11.10
C ASN A 127 -11.31 -9.61 10.04
N ILE A 128 -10.49 -9.63 8.98
CA ILE A 128 -10.65 -8.74 7.84
C ILE A 128 -11.69 -9.31 6.90
#